data_AF-A1E370-F1
#
_entry.id   AF-A1E370-F1
#
_cell.length_a   1.000
_cell.length_b   1.000
_cell.length_c   1.000
_cell.angle_alpha   90.00
_cell.angle_beta   90.00
_cell.angle_gamma   90.00
#
_symmetry.space_group_name_H-M   'P 1'
#
loop_
_entity.id
_entity.type
_entity.pdbx_description
1 polymer ?
#
loop_
_entity_poly.entity_id
_entity_poly.type
_entity_poly.pdbx_seq_one_letter_code
_entity_poly.pdbx_strand_id
1 'polypeptide(L)' 'YIVKHGKLKEHEARRFFQQIISGVDYCHRHMVVHRDLKPENLLLDSNLHVKIADFGNFFLYLR' A
#
# COMPACT_ATOMS: atom_id res chain seq x y z
N TYR A 1 -10.89 5.69 -4.25
CA TYR A 1 -11.94 4.72 -3.87
C TYR A 1 -12.31 4.84 -2.40
N ILE A 2 -11.34 4.70 -1.47
CA ILE A 2 -11.57 4.77 -0.02
C ILE A 2 -12.11 6.14 0.41
N VAL A 3 -11.47 7.25 0.00
CA VAL A 3 -11.94 8.63 0.28
C VAL A 3 -13.34 8.91 -0.29
N LYS A 4 -13.70 8.23 -1.39
CA LYS A 4 -15.00 8.43 -2.07
C LYS A 4 -16.15 7.61 -1.44
N HIS A 5 -15.84 6.47 -0.81
CA HIS A 5 -16.83 5.57 -0.21
C HIS A 5 -16.92 5.69 1.32
N GLY A 6 -16.05 6.47 1.96
CA GLY A 6 -16.03 6.63 3.41
C GLY A 6 -15.51 5.38 4.11
N LYS A 7 -16.19 4.94 5.19
CA LYS A 7 -15.80 3.74 5.93
C LYS A 7 -16.10 2.48 5.11
N LEU A 8 -15.05 1.71 4.83
CA LEU A 8 -15.17 0.39 4.23
C LEU A 8 -15.79 -0.61 5.21
N LYS A 9 -16.49 -1.62 4.68
CA LYS A 9 -16.89 -2.78 5.48
C LYS A 9 -15.64 -3.55 5.92
N GLU A 10 -15.70 -4.16 7.10
CA GLU A 10 -14.53 -4.84 7.69
C GLU A 10 -13.92 -5.91 6.77
N HIS A 11 -14.75 -6.64 6.02
CA HIS A 11 -14.27 -7.65 5.08
C HIS A 11 -13.44 -7.06 3.93
N GLU A 12 -13.83 -5.91 3.37
CA GLU A 12 -13.09 -5.21 2.32
C GLU A 12 -11.83 -4.57 2.89
N ALA A 13 -11.95 -3.94 4.07
CA ALA A 13 -10.82 -3.36 4.77
C ALA A 13 -9.74 -4.42 5.04
N ARG A 14 -10.12 -5.62 5.50
CA ARG A 14 -9.21 -6.76 5.71
C ARG A 14 -8.55 -7.19 4.41
N ARG A 15 -9.30 -7.31 3.30
CA ARG A 15 -8.76 -7.67 1.99
C ARG A 15 -7.74 -6.65 1.48
N PHE A 16 -7.98 -5.35 1.65
CA PHE A 16 -7.01 -4.32 1.28
C PHE A 16 -5.79 -4.33 2.20
N PHE A 17 -6.00 -4.49 3.51
CA PHE A 17 -4.92 -4.51 4.49
C PHE A 17 -3.94 -5.66 4.25
N GLN A 18 -4.44 -6.85 3.90
CA GLN A 18 -3.60 -8.00 3.52
C GLN A 18 -2.74 -7.70 2.29
N GLN A 19 -3.30 -7.04 1.26
CA GLN A 19 -2.55 -6.67 0.06
C GLN A 19 -1.48 -5.62 0.35
N ILE A 20 -1.79 -4.63 1.19
CA ILE A 20 -0.84 -3.61 1.62
C ILE A 20 0.33 -4.24 2.37
N ILE A 21 0.05 -5.10 3.37
CA ILE A 21 1.09 -5.80 4.13
C ILE A 21 1.95 -6.65 3.20
N SER A 22 1.34 -7.40 2.28
CA SER A 22 2.09 -8.22 1.33
C SER A 22 3.01 -7.39 0.42
N GLY A 23 2.55 -6.23 -0.05
CA GLY A 23 3.36 -5.33 -0.88
C GLY A 23 4.49 -4.65 -0.10
N VAL A 24 4.22 -4.26 1.17
CA VAL A 24 5.23 -3.68 2.07
C VAL A 24 6.28 -4.72 2.47
N ASP A 25 5.87 -5.94 2.81
CA ASP A 25 6.78 -7.05 3.09
C ASP A 25 7.70 -7.36 1.90
N TYR A 26 7.14 -7.35 0.69
CA TYR A 26 7.95 -7.46 -0.53
C TYR A 26 9.00 -6.34 -0.62
N CYS A 27 8.64 -5.08 -0.37
CA CYS A 27 9.60 -3.96 -0.38
C CYS A 27 10.71 -4.16 0.68
N HIS A 28 10.32 -4.53 1.90
CA HIS A 28 11.26 -4.76 3.00
C HIS A 28 12.25 -5.89 2.71
N ARG A 29 11.81 -6.99 2.08
CA ARG A 29 12.70 -8.07 1.62
C ARG A 29 13.73 -7.61 0.60
N HIS A 30 13.44 -6.53 -0.13
CA HIS A 30 14.35 -5.92 -1.09
C HIS A 30 15.13 -4.74 -0.47
N MET A 31 15.19 -4.63 0.86
CA MET A 31 15.90 -3.57 1.60
C MET A 31 15.42 -2.15 1.29
N VAL A 32 14.15 -2.05 0.89
CA VAL A 32 13.51 -0.81 0.46
C VAL A 32 12.42 -0.44 1.46
N VAL A 33 12.49 0.78 2.00
CA VAL A 33 11.44 1.31 2.88
C VAL A 33 10.75 2.50 2.23
N HIS A 34 9.43 2.37 2.06
CA HIS A 34 8.58 3.35 1.40
C HIS A 34 8.56 4.71 2.11
N ARG A 35 8.56 4.70 3.45
CA ARG A 35 8.53 5.85 4.37
C ARG A 35 7.34 6.81 4.26
N ASP A 36 6.64 6.83 3.13
CA ASP A 36 5.43 7.63 2.92
C ASP A 36 4.23 6.78 2.53
N LEU A 37 3.94 5.76 3.34
CA LEU A 37 2.78 4.90 3.14
C LEU A 37 1.52 5.63 3.64
N LYS A 38 0.87 6.36 2.73
CA LYS A 38 -0.39 7.06 3.00
C LYS A 38 -1.50 6.58 2.05
N PRO A 39 -2.79 6.78 2.39
CA PRO A 39 -3.90 6.35 1.54
C PRO A 39 -3.85 6.94 0.13
N GLU A 40 -3.27 8.12 -0.06
CA GLU A 40 -3.09 8.74 -1.37
C GLU A 40 -2.14 7.94 -2.29
N ASN A 41 -1.18 7.23 -1.69
CA ASN A 41 -0.18 6.40 -2.36
C ASN A 41 -0.62 4.93 -2.51
N LEU A 42 -1.86 4.62 -2.13
CA LEU A 42 -2.48 3.30 -2.29
C LEU A 42 -3.54 3.36 -3.37
N LEU A 43 -3.14 3.06 -4.60
CA LEU A 43 -4.02 3.05 -5.75
C LEU A 43 -4.81 1.74 -5.81
N LEU A 44 -5.98 1.78 -6.42
CA LEU A 44 -6.76 0.58 -6.74
C LEU A 44 -6.89 0.46 -8.26
N ASP A 45 -6.72 -0.75 -8.77
CA ASP A 45 -7.06 -1.06 -10.16
C ASP A 45 -8.57 -1.32 -10.33
N SER A 46 -8.98 -1.60 -11.58
CA SER A 46 -10.38 -1.90 -11.91
C SER A 46 -10.95 -3.14 -11.21
N ASN A 47 -10.09 -4.01 -10.69
CA ASN A 47 -10.44 -5.25 -10.00
C ASN A 47 -10.34 -5.12 -8.47
N LEU A 48 -10.15 -3.90 -7.96
CA LEU A 48 -9.96 -3.61 -6.54
C LEU A 48 -8.71 -4.28 -5.95
N HIS A 49 -7.64 -4.40 -6.74
CA HIS A 49 -6.33 -4.74 -6.21
C HIS A 49 -5.55 -3.49 -5.82
N VAL A 50 -4.93 -3.54 -4.65
CA VAL A 50 -4.07 -2.47 -4.13
C VAL A 50 -2.76 -2.47 -4.88
N LYS A 51 -2.43 -1.31 -5.45
CA LYS A 51 -1.11 -0.99 -5.99
C LYS A 51 -0.52 0.12 -5.15
N ILE A 52 0.58 -0.20 -4.49
CA ILE A 52 1.41 0.83 -3.84
C ILE A 52 1.99 1.70 -4.95
N ALA A 53 2.04 3.01 -4.75
CA ALA A 53 2.52 4.01 -5.70
C ALA A 53 3.39 5.06 -4.98
N ASP A 54 4.10 5.88 -5.74
CA ASP A 54 5.05 6.88 -5.22
C ASP A 54 6.23 6.29 -4.42
N PHE A 55 6.99 5.46 -5.13
CA PHE A 55 8.26 4.86 -4.70
C PHE A 55 9.40 5.91 -4.66
N GLY A 56 9.12 7.21 -4.87
CA GLY A 56 10.10 8.28 -5.10
C GLY A 56 10.96 8.63 -3.88
N ASN A 57 10.55 8.24 -2.67
CA ASN A 57 11.28 8.48 -1.42
C ASN A 57 11.87 7.22 -0.79
N PHE A 58 12.19 6.21 -1.59
CA PHE A 58 12.89 5.05 -1.07
C PHE A 58 14.27 5.38 -0.54
N PHE A 59 14.45 5.09 0.75
CA PHE A 59 15.79 4.87 1.28
C PHE A 59 16.10 3.39 1.15
N LEU A 60 17.21 3.09 0.47
CA LEU A 60 17.90 1.82 0.64
C LEU A 60 18.44 1.78 2.07
N TYR A 61 18.14 0.70 2.79
CA TYR A 61 18.66 0.43 4.14
C TYR A 61 20.15 0.03 4.12
N LEU A 62 20.96 0.64 3.25
CA LEU A 62 22.41 0.52 3.25
C LEU A 62 22.99 1.81 3.84
N ARG A 63 23.12 1.81 5.16
CA ARG A 63 24.11 2.63 5.87
C ARG A 63 24.83 1.77 6.87
#